data_AF-A0A182F2K7-F1
#
_entry.id   AF-A0A182F2K7-F1
#
_cell.length_a   1.000
_cell.length_b   1.000
_cell.length_c   1.000
_cell.angle_alpha   90.00
_cell.angle_beta   90.00
_cell.angle_gamma   90.00
#
_symmetry.space_group_name_H-M   'P 1'
#
loop_
_entity.id
_entity.type
_entity.pdbx_description
1 polymer ?
#
loop_
_entity_poly.entity_id
_entity_poly.type
_entity_poly.pdbx_seq_one_letter_code
_entity_poly.pdbx_strand_id
1 'polypeptide(L)'
;MQQLFRCLWVCFIGLASTNLVIHHTPPLQMHSIDSDLSVIKLVAKLESIEHQLAVLQEDVQEVISENQEIQQQRIVALKETSNMLVKLQEKILAQCDSVGKHLITIGNKQIDRLENVISEMEEAIHDMLLMEIETISIRSCKEVSNKGLGKYILRAHYASVPFVGYCVADKFNGGWLVIQRRMNGSLSFNRTWAEYRNGFGYADGEMWIGLERLYQLTSIQPWELSVEMRSFAGVYKYARYNAFAIGSEEEQYRLRTLGAYQGTAGDSLSYHKGMNFSTWDQDNDVKDEHCAKKWGGGWWFKACYFSFLNGIYHNIFGRDAYKIDWQSFSSIGISVYTVYAQNPHAPSMVSAAVRFDGERLLAKFDDMRHQFLELQQDVQDQRQEIVKIREEFVRLENKSQEEIVRKLLHDSNSIPSISKELQQAQHQVLSNLSRLQTTVAEIVDMQHSASYWFRSCKETPLKISGKYLIRIPGEPMPVVVYCEQDAFSGCWLVIQHRFDGTLSFDRNWQEYRNGFGKLTTTRDCELLVELKDFKGNHKYARYSLFTIGSEKEQYRLKSLGAYRGTAGDALKYHKGIMFSTKDRDNDEVYGEDAICGSLLLETPAQWCFML
;
A
#
# COMPACT_ATOMS: atom_id res chain seq x y z
N MET A 1 34.91 6.62 -8.63
CA MET A 1 35.69 7.32 -7.56
C MET A 1 36.85 6.49 -6.98
N GLN A 2 37.45 5.55 -7.73
CA GLN A 2 38.70 4.86 -7.31
C GLN A 2 39.88 5.07 -8.29
N GLN A 3 39.69 5.81 -9.39
CA GLN A 3 40.79 6.24 -10.28
C GLN A 3 41.21 7.72 -10.09
N LEU A 4 40.39 8.55 -9.44
CA LEU A 4 40.76 9.93 -9.08
C LEU A 4 41.67 10.02 -7.83
N PHE A 5 41.71 8.97 -7.00
CA PHE A 5 42.58 8.93 -5.81
C PHE A 5 44.00 8.42 -6.11
N ARG A 6 44.25 7.81 -7.28
CA ARG A 6 45.60 7.32 -7.65
C ARG A 6 46.51 8.38 -8.27
N CYS A 7 45.97 9.50 -8.77
CA CYS A 7 46.80 10.61 -9.29
C CYS A 7 47.23 11.62 -8.22
N LEU A 8 46.51 11.74 -7.10
CA LEU A 8 46.88 12.68 -6.02
C LEU A 8 47.80 12.09 -4.95
N TRP A 9 47.92 10.76 -4.87
CA TRP A 9 48.79 10.08 -3.89
C TRP A 9 50.24 9.93 -4.35
N VAL A 10 50.53 10.07 -5.65
CA VAL A 10 51.90 9.97 -6.21
C VAL A 10 52.66 11.30 -6.10
N CYS A 11 51.98 12.44 -5.88
CA CYS A 11 52.65 13.74 -5.74
C CYS A 11 53.08 14.09 -4.30
N PHE A 12 52.64 13.36 -3.27
CA PHE A 12 52.94 13.72 -1.86
C PHE A 12 54.06 12.88 -1.19
N ILE A 13 54.59 11.85 -1.86
CA ILE A 13 55.69 11.00 -1.34
C ILE A 13 57.06 11.38 -1.97
N GLY A 14 57.12 12.43 -2.79
CA GLY A 14 58.32 12.83 -3.54
C GLY A 14 59.30 13.80 -2.84
N LEU A 15 59.09 14.22 -1.59
CA LEU A 15 59.93 15.23 -0.92
C LEU A 15 60.40 14.85 0.50
N ALA A 16 60.50 13.56 0.80
CA ALA A 16 61.17 13.06 2.01
C ALA A 16 62.36 12.17 1.63
N SER A 17 63.33 12.71 0.90
CA SER A 17 64.65 12.10 0.72
C SER A 17 65.63 13.09 0.08
N THR A 18 65.97 14.14 0.81
CA THR A 18 67.24 14.85 0.58
C THR A 18 67.97 14.98 1.90
N ASN A 19 69.10 14.28 1.97
CA ASN A 19 70.12 14.34 3.00
C ASN A 19 70.39 15.79 3.46
N LEU A 20 70.26 16.05 4.76
CA LEU A 20 70.98 17.15 5.39
C LEU A 20 72.03 16.57 6.33
N VAL A 21 73.26 16.54 5.83
CA VAL A 21 74.48 16.22 6.55
C VAL A 21 74.69 17.29 7.63
N ILE A 22 74.67 16.88 8.90
CA ILE A 22 75.01 17.74 10.04
C ILE A 22 76.53 17.80 10.13
N HIS A 23 77.13 18.89 9.65
CA HIS A 23 78.53 19.22 9.93
C HIS A 23 78.64 19.90 11.30
N HIS A 24 79.48 19.35 12.18
CA HIS A 24 79.92 20.00 13.41
C HIS A 24 80.73 21.27 13.11
N THR A 25 80.35 22.39 13.73
CA THR A 25 81.20 23.59 13.91
C THR A 25 81.31 23.97 15.40
N PRO A 26 82.49 24.39 15.89
CA PRO A 26 82.77 24.68 17.30
C PRO A 26 82.24 26.07 17.74
N PRO A 27 82.16 26.36 19.05
CA PRO A 27 81.39 27.49 19.56
C PRO A 27 82.16 28.81 19.47
N LEU A 28 81.46 29.88 19.09
CA LEU A 28 81.93 31.27 19.22
C LEU A 28 81.16 31.97 20.34
N GLN A 29 81.91 32.66 21.18
CA GLN A 29 81.47 33.26 22.44
C GLN A 29 80.54 34.46 22.26
N MET A 30 79.68 34.57 23.27
CA MET A 30 78.53 35.46 23.47
C MET A 30 78.92 36.82 24.06
N HIS A 31 78.27 37.91 23.62
CA HIS A 31 78.14 39.16 24.38
C HIS A 31 76.68 39.68 24.34
N SER A 32 75.96 39.42 25.44
CA SER A 32 74.94 40.20 26.18
C SER A 32 73.82 40.97 25.41
N ILE A 33 72.52 41.00 25.75
CA ILE A 33 71.64 40.46 26.82
C ILE A 33 70.17 40.61 26.28
N ASP A 34 69.29 39.64 26.62
CA ASP A 34 67.79 39.64 26.61
C ASP A 34 66.94 39.16 25.40
N SER A 35 67.50 38.80 24.25
CA SER A 35 66.71 38.23 23.12
C SER A 35 66.66 36.70 23.04
N ASP A 36 67.52 35.98 23.75
CA ASP A 36 67.66 34.52 23.60
C ASP A 36 66.60 33.71 24.38
N LEU A 37 66.16 34.19 25.55
CA LEU A 37 65.28 33.41 26.41
C LEU A 37 63.86 33.23 25.85
N SER A 38 63.36 34.22 25.10
CA SER A 38 62.04 34.14 24.44
C SER A 38 62.09 33.25 23.20
N VAL A 39 63.14 33.35 22.38
CA VAL A 39 63.37 32.49 21.21
C VAL A 39 63.54 31.04 21.63
N ILE A 40 64.33 30.76 22.68
CA ILE A 40 64.49 29.41 23.25
C ILE A 40 63.14 28.86 23.76
N LYS A 41 62.31 29.67 24.42
CA LYS A 41 60.96 29.25 24.86
C LYS A 41 60.01 28.98 23.69
N LEU A 42 60.11 29.76 22.61
CA LEU A 42 59.34 29.57 21.38
C LEU A 42 59.72 28.28 20.66
N VAL A 43 61.02 28.02 20.50
CA VAL A 43 61.54 26.78 19.90
C VAL A 43 61.10 25.56 20.71
N ALA A 44 61.21 25.60 22.05
CA ALA A 44 60.74 24.51 22.90
C ALA A 44 59.22 24.24 22.79
N LYS A 45 58.39 25.27 22.59
CA LYS A 45 56.96 25.08 22.34
C LYS A 45 56.65 24.60 20.92
N LEU A 46 57.44 24.98 19.91
CA LEU A 46 57.32 24.45 18.55
C LEU A 46 57.66 22.95 18.52
N GLU A 47 58.75 22.53 19.16
CA GLU A 47 59.11 21.11 19.34
C GLU A 47 57.99 20.34 20.08
N SER A 48 57.37 20.97 21.09
CA SER A 48 56.21 20.41 21.80
C SER A 48 54.99 20.23 20.88
N ILE A 49 54.71 21.18 19.98
CA ILE A 49 53.61 21.05 19.00
C ILE A 49 53.92 19.96 17.97
N GLU A 50 55.14 19.89 17.45
CA GLU A 50 55.55 18.83 16.53
C GLU A 50 55.35 17.45 17.15
N HIS A 51 55.70 17.30 18.44
CA HIS A 51 55.44 16.07 19.18
C HIS A 51 53.94 15.78 19.37
N GLN A 52 53.14 16.79 19.75
CA GLN A 52 51.68 16.61 19.91
C GLN A 52 50.97 16.30 18.58
N LEU A 53 51.43 16.87 17.46
CA LEU A 53 50.92 16.56 16.11
C LEU A 53 51.23 15.11 15.72
N ALA A 54 52.43 14.62 16.03
CA ALA A 54 52.80 13.23 15.78
C ALA A 54 51.90 12.25 16.56
N VAL A 55 51.64 12.53 17.85
CA VAL A 55 50.74 11.72 18.69
C VAL A 55 49.30 11.74 18.16
N LEU A 56 48.78 12.92 17.79
CA LEU A 56 47.44 13.05 17.20
C LEU A 56 47.29 12.30 15.87
N GLN A 57 48.34 12.26 15.05
CA GLN A 57 48.33 11.51 13.79
C GLN A 57 48.24 10.00 14.04
N GLU A 58 48.92 9.50 15.08
CA GLU A 58 48.86 8.09 15.49
C GLU A 58 47.46 7.74 16.03
N ASP A 59 46.91 8.54 16.96
CA ASP A 59 45.57 8.35 17.52
C ASP A 59 44.48 8.30 16.41
N VAL A 60 44.57 9.18 15.41
CA VAL A 60 43.61 9.21 14.30
C VAL A 60 43.74 7.97 13.41
N GLN A 61 44.95 7.48 13.16
CA GLN A 61 45.16 6.25 12.39
C GLN A 61 44.65 5.01 13.14
N GLU A 62 44.83 4.96 14.45
CA GLU A 62 44.27 3.91 15.30
C GLU A 62 42.75 3.87 15.18
N VAL A 63 42.05 5.00 15.37
CA VAL A 63 40.58 5.08 15.21
C VAL A 63 40.11 4.68 13.81
N ILE A 64 40.86 5.04 12.75
CA ILE A 64 40.54 4.63 11.38
C ILE A 64 40.65 3.10 11.23
N SER A 65 41.70 2.47 11.76
CA SER A 65 41.89 1.02 11.72
C SER A 65 40.80 0.27 12.49
N GLU A 66 40.48 0.69 13.71
CA GLU A 66 39.39 0.11 14.51
C GLU A 66 38.05 0.20 13.79
N ASN A 67 37.71 1.37 13.21
CA ASN A 67 36.45 1.53 12.48
C ASN A 67 36.40 0.63 11.23
N GLN A 68 37.52 0.44 10.52
CA GLN A 68 37.58 -0.50 9.39
C GLN A 68 37.35 -1.95 9.83
N GLU A 69 37.91 -2.35 10.97
CA GLU A 69 37.72 -3.68 11.53
C GLU A 69 36.25 -3.92 11.95
N ILE A 70 35.61 -2.93 12.58
CA ILE A 70 34.18 -2.97 12.93
C ILE A 70 33.30 -3.13 11.69
N GLN A 71 33.58 -2.39 10.62
CA GLN A 71 32.82 -2.52 9.36
C GLN A 71 32.99 -3.91 8.75
N GLN A 72 34.20 -4.49 8.82
CA GLN A 72 34.43 -5.85 8.35
C GLN A 72 33.70 -6.90 9.19
N GLN A 73 33.74 -6.80 10.52
CA GLN A 73 33.01 -7.69 11.41
C GLN A 73 31.49 -7.65 11.13
N ARG A 74 30.92 -6.46 10.90
CA ARG A 74 29.51 -6.31 10.52
C ARG A 74 29.18 -6.96 9.17
N ILE A 75 30.05 -6.81 8.17
CA ILE A 75 29.86 -7.43 6.86
C ILE A 75 29.93 -8.96 6.95
N VAL A 76 30.84 -9.51 7.76
CA VAL A 76 30.95 -10.96 7.99
C VAL A 76 29.68 -11.47 8.69
N ALA A 77 29.24 -10.82 9.76
CA ALA A 77 28.00 -11.19 10.46
C ALA A 77 26.78 -11.16 9.52
N LEU A 78 26.61 -10.09 8.72
CA LEU A 78 25.54 -9.97 7.73
C LEU A 78 25.58 -11.11 6.69
N LYS A 79 26.77 -11.49 6.21
CA LYS A 79 26.93 -12.61 5.28
C LYS A 79 26.54 -13.94 5.91
N GLU A 80 26.90 -14.17 7.15
CA GLU A 80 26.51 -15.38 7.89
C GLU A 80 25.00 -15.46 8.12
N THR A 81 24.37 -14.34 8.50
CA THR A 81 22.91 -14.25 8.62
C THR A 81 22.23 -14.50 7.27
N SER A 82 22.73 -13.89 6.19
CA SER A 82 22.21 -14.10 4.83
C SER A 82 22.30 -15.56 4.40
N ASN A 83 23.43 -16.22 4.64
CA ASN A 83 23.61 -17.64 4.30
C ASN A 83 22.67 -18.56 5.09
N MET A 84 22.38 -18.21 6.34
CA MET A 84 21.41 -18.94 7.16
C MET A 84 19.99 -18.78 6.61
N LEU A 85 19.60 -17.57 6.20
CA LEU A 85 18.30 -17.32 5.58
C LEU A 85 18.14 -18.11 4.27
N VAL A 86 19.19 -18.19 3.44
CA VAL A 86 19.18 -19.01 2.21
C VAL A 86 18.98 -20.49 2.54
N LYS A 87 19.72 -21.05 3.49
CA LYS A 87 19.55 -22.46 3.92
C LYS A 87 18.16 -22.72 4.50
N LEU A 88 17.59 -21.76 5.21
CA LEU A 88 16.22 -21.85 5.71
C LEU A 88 15.22 -21.86 4.56
N GLN A 89 15.39 -20.98 3.59
CA GLN A 89 14.54 -20.89 2.41
C GLN A 89 14.56 -22.20 1.60
N GLU A 90 15.73 -22.81 1.44
CA GLU A 90 15.87 -24.14 0.79
C GLU A 90 15.13 -25.24 1.55
N LYS A 91 15.23 -25.26 2.89
CA LYS A 91 14.48 -26.23 3.71
C LYS A 91 12.97 -26.04 3.62
N ILE A 92 12.50 -24.79 3.67
CA ILE A 92 11.07 -24.47 3.51
C ILE A 92 10.59 -24.95 2.14
N LEU A 93 11.34 -24.67 1.07
CA LEU A 93 10.99 -25.07 -0.29
C LEU A 93 10.91 -26.60 -0.42
N ALA A 94 11.91 -27.33 0.07
CA ALA A 94 11.90 -28.80 0.05
C ALA A 94 10.73 -29.40 0.84
N GLN A 95 10.33 -28.75 1.94
CA GLN A 95 9.20 -29.19 2.74
C GLN A 95 7.86 -28.87 2.07
N CYS A 96 7.72 -27.71 1.42
CA CYS A 96 6.58 -27.38 0.58
C CYS A 96 6.41 -28.38 -0.57
N ASP A 97 7.51 -28.79 -1.22
CA ASP A 97 7.49 -29.82 -2.27
C ASP A 97 7.03 -31.18 -1.75
N SER A 98 7.51 -31.58 -0.56
CA SER A 98 7.09 -32.82 0.10
C SER A 98 5.59 -32.82 0.41
N VAL A 99 5.09 -31.73 1.00
CA VAL A 99 3.66 -31.54 1.29
C VAL A 99 2.83 -31.55 0.00
N GLY A 100 3.29 -30.85 -1.04
CA GLY A 100 2.64 -30.82 -2.35
C GLY A 100 2.49 -32.22 -2.96
N LYS A 101 3.56 -33.02 -2.95
CA LYS A 101 3.52 -34.42 -3.43
C LYS A 101 2.54 -35.27 -2.63
N HIS A 102 2.49 -35.08 -1.31
CA HIS A 102 1.58 -35.85 -0.44
C HIS A 102 0.11 -35.48 -0.72
N LEU A 103 -0.19 -34.20 -0.90
CA LEU A 103 -1.53 -33.72 -1.26
C LEU A 103 -1.97 -34.21 -2.64
N ILE A 104 -1.08 -34.22 -3.63
CA ILE A 104 -1.37 -34.77 -4.96
C ILE A 104 -1.68 -36.28 -4.86
N THR A 105 -0.90 -37.02 -4.09
CA THR A 105 -1.12 -38.46 -3.88
C THR A 105 -2.47 -38.73 -3.22
N ILE A 106 -2.83 -37.94 -2.19
CA ILE A 106 -4.14 -38.01 -1.53
C ILE A 106 -5.27 -37.70 -2.52
N GLY A 107 -5.13 -36.61 -3.29
CA GLY A 107 -6.12 -36.17 -4.27
C GLY A 107 -6.35 -37.22 -5.36
N ASN A 108 -5.28 -37.77 -5.94
CA ASN A 108 -5.39 -38.82 -6.97
C ASN A 108 -6.09 -40.07 -6.43
N LYS A 109 -5.74 -40.51 -5.21
CA LYS A 109 -6.41 -41.67 -4.59
C LYS A 109 -7.91 -41.46 -4.38
N GLN A 110 -8.34 -40.22 -4.11
CA GLN A 110 -9.77 -39.89 -4.01
C GLN A 110 -10.44 -39.88 -5.40
N ILE A 111 -9.77 -39.34 -6.41
CA ILE A 111 -10.26 -39.31 -7.80
C ILE A 111 -10.45 -40.75 -8.30
N ASP A 112 -9.45 -41.61 -8.18
CA ASP A 112 -9.51 -43.01 -8.63
C ASP A 112 -10.70 -43.76 -7.98
N ARG A 113 -10.96 -43.49 -6.69
CA ARG A 113 -12.09 -44.10 -5.98
C ARG A 113 -13.44 -43.56 -6.45
N LEU A 114 -13.54 -42.25 -6.70
CA LEU A 114 -14.77 -41.65 -7.24
C LEU A 114 -15.05 -42.17 -8.65
N GLU A 115 -14.03 -42.30 -9.49
CA GLU A 115 -14.16 -42.87 -10.83
C GLU A 115 -14.64 -44.33 -10.78
N ASN A 116 -14.13 -45.14 -9.84
CA ASN A 116 -14.61 -46.51 -9.64
C ASN A 116 -16.09 -46.55 -9.21
N VAL A 117 -16.50 -45.72 -8.25
CA VAL A 117 -17.91 -45.64 -7.81
C VAL A 117 -18.82 -45.19 -8.97
N ILE A 118 -18.39 -44.21 -9.77
CA ILE A 118 -19.13 -43.75 -10.95
C ILE A 118 -19.24 -44.87 -11.98
N SER A 119 -18.15 -45.59 -12.27
CA SER A 119 -18.16 -46.71 -13.21
C SER A 119 -19.10 -47.83 -12.75
N GLU A 120 -19.09 -48.17 -11.46
CA GLU A 120 -20.02 -49.15 -10.88
C GLU A 120 -21.48 -48.66 -10.93
N MET A 121 -21.72 -47.35 -10.74
CA MET A 121 -23.05 -46.76 -10.94
C MET A 121 -23.50 -46.85 -12.39
N GLU A 122 -22.63 -46.53 -13.34
CA GLU A 122 -22.93 -46.59 -14.78
C GLU A 122 -23.24 -48.02 -15.21
N GLU A 123 -22.45 -49.00 -14.78
CA GLU A 123 -22.70 -50.42 -15.03
C GLU A 123 -24.00 -50.89 -14.36
N ALA A 124 -24.26 -50.51 -13.11
CA ALA A 124 -25.50 -50.87 -12.41
C ALA A 124 -26.74 -50.25 -13.07
N ILE A 125 -26.65 -49.02 -13.58
CA ILE A 125 -27.71 -48.35 -14.34
C ILE A 125 -27.88 -49.02 -15.71
N HIS A 126 -26.79 -49.41 -16.36
CA HIS A 126 -26.80 -50.07 -17.66
C HIS A 126 -27.42 -51.48 -17.59
N ASP A 127 -27.01 -52.29 -16.61
CA ASP A 127 -27.61 -53.59 -16.31
C ASP A 127 -29.10 -53.47 -15.96
N MET A 128 -29.47 -52.41 -15.22
CA MET A 128 -30.87 -52.09 -14.91
C MET A 128 -31.69 -51.71 -16.15
N LEU A 129 -31.06 -51.07 -17.14
CA LEU A 129 -31.72 -50.70 -18.40
C LEU A 129 -31.93 -51.91 -19.32
N LEU A 130 -31.00 -52.87 -19.31
CA LEU A 130 -30.94 -53.93 -20.32
C LEU A 130 -31.68 -55.24 -19.96
N MET A 131 -31.87 -55.58 -18.68
CA MET A 131 -32.36 -56.94 -18.33
C MET A 131 -33.86 -57.11 -18.00
N GLU A 132 -34.68 -56.06 -17.80
CA GLU A 132 -36.07 -56.28 -17.32
C GLU A 132 -37.20 -55.51 -18.05
N ILE A 133 -36.90 -54.64 -19.03
CA ILE A 133 -37.90 -53.70 -19.56
C ILE A 133 -38.79 -54.29 -20.67
N GLU A 134 -38.31 -55.25 -21.48
CA GLU A 134 -39.12 -55.77 -22.61
C GLU A 134 -40.19 -56.80 -22.20
N THR A 135 -40.03 -57.49 -21.07
CA THR A 135 -40.91 -58.61 -20.66
C THR A 135 -41.93 -58.29 -19.56
N ILE A 136 -41.86 -57.10 -18.93
CA ILE A 136 -42.63 -56.78 -17.71
C ILE A 136 -43.57 -55.55 -17.87
N SER A 137 -43.46 -54.79 -18.97
CA SER A 137 -44.29 -53.59 -19.15
C SER A 137 -45.75 -53.91 -19.52
N ILE A 138 -46.71 -53.38 -18.77
CA ILE A 138 -48.14 -53.48 -19.08
C ILE A 138 -48.60 -52.29 -19.93
N ARG A 139 -49.67 -52.41 -20.72
CA ARG A 139 -50.21 -51.27 -21.49
C ARG A 139 -51.31 -50.53 -20.76
N SER A 140 -51.98 -51.22 -19.85
CA SER A 140 -53.06 -50.69 -19.05
C SER A 140 -53.06 -51.28 -17.65
N CYS A 141 -53.38 -50.45 -16.66
CA CYS A 141 -53.61 -50.92 -15.30
C CYS A 141 -54.74 -51.96 -15.20
N LYS A 142 -55.59 -52.10 -16.23
CA LYS A 142 -56.60 -53.16 -16.31
C LYS A 142 -55.97 -54.57 -16.38
N GLU A 143 -54.79 -54.70 -16.97
CA GLU A 143 -54.07 -55.98 -17.06
C GLU A 143 -53.66 -56.51 -15.68
N VAL A 144 -53.53 -55.62 -14.69
CA VAL A 144 -53.11 -55.97 -13.31
C VAL A 144 -54.21 -55.74 -12.28
N SER A 145 -55.47 -55.58 -12.69
CA SER A 145 -56.59 -55.28 -11.79
C SER A 145 -56.76 -56.32 -10.66
N ASN A 146 -56.33 -57.56 -10.88
CA ASN A 146 -56.43 -58.65 -9.91
C ASN A 146 -55.24 -58.73 -8.95
N LYS A 147 -54.14 -58.00 -9.21
CA LYS A 147 -52.89 -58.03 -8.42
C LYS A 147 -52.81 -56.94 -7.34
N GLY A 148 -53.84 -56.10 -7.24
CA GLY A 148 -53.95 -55.06 -6.21
C GLY A 148 -53.37 -53.70 -6.62
N LEU A 149 -53.40 -52.76 -5.67
CA LEU A 149 -52.88 -51.40 -5.79
C LEU A 149 -51.34 -51.42 -5.83
N GLY A 150 -50.72 -50.63 -6.72
CA GLY A 150 -49.26 -50.52 -6.71
C GLY A 150 -48.63 -49.75 -7.89
N LYS A 151 -47.31 -49.65 -7.85
CA LYS A 151 -46.48 -49.12 -8.93
C LYS A 151 -46.21 -50.22 -9.96
N TYR A 152 -46.41 -49.91 -11.24
CA TYR A 152 -46.17 -50.81 -12.36
C TYR A 152 -45.43 -50.06 -13.47
N ILE A 153 -44.69 -50.79 -14.30
CA ILE A 153 -44.06 -50.23 -15.51
C ILE A 153 -45.11 -50.27 -16.61
N LEU A 154 -45.54 -49.10 -17.09
CA LEU A 154 -46.45 -48.97 -18.21
C LEU A 154 -45.70 -48.62 -19.48
N ARG A 155 -46.23 -49.08 -20.61
CA ARG A 155 -45.75 -48.71 -21.95
C ARG A 155 -46.94 -48.48 -22.86
N ALA A 156 -47.08 -47.27 -23.38
CA ALA A 156 -48.22 -46.90 -24.24
C ALA A 156 -48.22 -47.67 -25.57
N HIS A 157 -47.04 -47.81 -26.19
CA HIS A 157 -46.80 -48.57 -27.41
C HIS A 157 -45.38 -49.19 -27.42
N TYR A 158 -45.13 -50.22 -28.24
CA TYR A 158 -43.82 -50.87 -28.38
C TYR A 158 -42.66 -49.93 -28.71
N ALA A 159 -42.90 -48.75 -29.27
CA ALA A 159 -41.88 -47.75 -29.56
C ALA A 159 -41.77 -46.67 -28.46
N SER A 160 -42.74 -46.57 -27.54
CA SER A 160 -42.69 -45.60 -26.45
C SER A 160 -41.74 -46.04 -25.35
N VAL A 161 -41.13 -45.06 -24.68
CA VAL A 161 -40.30 -45.28 -23.50
C VAL A 161 -41.19 -45.72 -22.33
N PRO A 162 -40.93 -46.86 -21.68
CA PRO A 162 -41.69 -47.29 -20.52
C PRO A 162 -41.55 -46.32 -19.34
N PHE A 163 -42.60 -46.23 -18.53
CA PHE A 163 -42.64 -45.32 -17.37
C PHE A 163 -43.34 -45.97 -16.18
N VAL A 164 -42.97 -45.55 -14.97
CA VAL A 164 -43.66 -46.02 -13.76
C VAL A 164 -44.98 -45.27 -13.61
N GLY A 165 -46.08 -46.01 -13.50
CA GLY A 165 -47.38 -45.45 -13.13
C GLY A 165 -48.00 -46.17 -11.94
N TYR A 166 -49.00 -45.51 -11.33
CA TYR A 166 -49.68 -46.02 -10.16
C TYR A 166 -51.05 -46.57 -10.54
N CYS A 167 -51.23 -47.88 -10.37
CA CYS A 167 -52.47 -48.59 -10.71
C CYS A 167 -53.33 -48.81 -9.47
N VAL A 168 -54.61 -48.48 -9.59
CA VAL A 168 -55.63 -48.56 -8.53
C VAL A 168 -56.68 -49.60 -8.91
N ALA A 169 -56.88 -50.58 -8.04
CA ALA A 169 -57.72 -51.76 -8.28
C ALA A 169 -59.05 -51.76 -7.50
N ASP A 170 -59.18 -50.94 -6.46
CA ASP A 170 -60.28 -51.03 -5.48
C ASP A 170 -61.51 -50.16 -5.82
N LYS A 171 -61.47 -49.39 -6.93
CA LYS A 171 -62.54 -48.46 -7.33
C LYS A 171 -63.06 -48.75 -8.73
N PHE A 172 -64.39 -48.63 -8.92
CA PHE A 172 -65.09 -48.75 -10.22
C PHE A 172 -64.59 -49.90 -11.11
N ASN A 173 -64.63 -51.13 -10.60
CA ASN A 173 -64.16 -52.35 -11.30
C ASN A 173 -62.64 -52.41 -11.59
N GLY A 174 -61.84 -51.55 -10.95
CA GLY A 174 -60.37 -51.61 -10.91
C GLY A 174 -59.67 -51.37 -12.25
N GLY A 175 -58.37 -51.12 -12.19
CA GLY A 175 -57.50 -50.92 -13.35
C GLY A 175 -57.32 -49.47 -13.78
N TRP A 176 -57.41 -48.55 -12.83
CA TRP A 176 -57.27 -47.11 -13.05
C TRP A 176 -55.81 -46.69 -12.94
N LEU A 177 -55.31 -45.93 -13.92
CA LEU A 177 -54.02 -45.27 -13.84
C LEU A 177 -54.21 -43.89 -13.22
N VAL A 178 -53.46 -43.59 -12.16
CA VAL A 178 -53.41 -42.22 -11.61
C VAL A 178 -52.59 -41.34 -12.56
N ILE A 179 -53.24 -40.33 -13.15
CA ILE A 179 -52.56 -39.37 -14.02
C ILE A 179 -52.20 -38.08 -13.27
N GLN A 180 -52.89 -37.81 -12.17
CA GLN A 180 -52.70 -36.62 -11.38
C GLN A 180 -53.20 -36.85 -9.95
N ARG A 181 -52.47 -36.36 -8.94
CA ARG A 181 -52.86 -36.50 -7.53
C ARG A 181 -52.40 -35.31 -6.69
N ARG A 182 -53.30 -34.78 -5.84
CA ARG A 182 -53.01 -33.80 -4.78
C ARG A 182 -53.57 -34.25 -3.45
N MET A 183 -52.81 -34.06 -2.38
CA MET A 183 -53.12 -34.61 -1.07
C MET A 183 -52.75 -33.71 0.10
N ASN A 184 -51.66 -32.94 -0.02
CA ASN A 184 -51.08 -32.22 1.10
C ASN A 184 -50.35 -30.92 0.71
N GLY A 185 -50.19 -30.63 -0.59
CA GLY A 185 -49.51 -29.43 -1.07
C GLY A 185 -47.99 -29.48 -0.99
N SER A 186 -47.39 -30.64 -0.72
CA SER A 186 -45.92 -30.80 -0.68
C SER A 186 -45.23 -30.56 -2.01
N LEU A 187 -45.96 -30.70 -3.13
CA LEU A 187 -45.44 -30.49 -4.46
C LEU A 187 -46.02 -29.23 -5.10
N SER A 188 -45.13 -28.36 -5.59
CA SER A 188 -45.53 -27.21 -6.41
C SER A 188 -46.00 -27.65 -7.79
N PHE A 189 -47.17 -27.15 -8.22
CA PHE A 189 -47.72 -27.34 -9.56
C PHE A 189 -47.57 -26.08 -10.44
N ASN A 190 -46.96 -25.00 -9.91
CA ASN A 190 -46.56 -23.88 -10.75
C ASN A 190 -45.24 -24.21 -11.45
N ARG A 191 -45.34 -24.86 -12.62
CA ARG A 191 -44.25 -25.51 -13.36
C ARG A 191 -44.20 -25.03 -14.81
N THR A 192 -43.03 -25.16 -15.41
CA THR A 192 -42.75 -24.84 -16.81
C THR A 192 -43.47 -25.78 -17.79
N TRP A 193 -43.52 -25.40 -19.06
CA TRP A 193 -44.01 -26.25 -20.16
C TRP A 193 -43.26 -27.59 -20.19
N ALA A 194 -41.93 -27.53 -20.16
CA ALA A 194 -41.07 -28.72 -20.21
C ALA A 194 -41.31 -29.69 -19.03
N GLU A 195 -41.55 -29.16 -17.84
CA GLU A 195 -41.91 -29.99 -16.67
C GLU A 195 -43.30 -30.61 -16.82
N TYR A 196 -44.32 -29.86 -17.27
CA TYR A 196 -45.65 -30.41 -17.53
C TYR A 196 -45.66 -31.43 -18.67
N ARG A 197 -44.82 -31.23 -19.69
CA ARG A 197 -44.59 -32.17 -20.79
C ARG A 197 -44.05 -33.51 -20.27
N ASN A 198 -42.99 -33.47 -19.47
CA ASN A 198 -42.25 -34.65 -19.05
C ASN A 198 -42.86 -35.35 -17.80
N GLY A 199 -43.64 -34.63 -16.99
CA GLY A 199 -44.19 -35.12 -15.73
C GLY A 199 -43.30 -34.78 -14.53
N PHE A 200 -43.92 -34.71 -13.35
CA PHE A 200 -43.23 -34.38 -12.09
C PHE A 200 -43.95 -34.99 -10.88
N GLY A 201 -43.22 -35.16 -9.77
CA GLY A 201 -43.71 -35.81 -8.55
C GLY A 201 -43.46 -37.31 -8.53
N TYR A 202 -44.07 -38.00 -7.56
CA TYR A 202 -43.83 -39.42 -7.30
C TYR A 202 -45.14 -40.21 -7.30
N ALA A 203 -45.11 -41.43 -7.84
CA ALA A 203 -46.29 -42.28 -8.03
C ALA A 203 -47.09 -42.58 -6.74
N ASP A 204 -46.42 -42.58 -5.57
CA ASP A 204 -47.00 -42.77 -4.23
C ASP A 204 -47.34 -41.46 -3.50
N GLY A 205 -47.03 -40.30 -4.08
CA GLY A 205 -47.27 -38.97 -3.52
C GLY A 205 -48.14 -38.07 -4.40
N GLU A 206 -47.92 -36.77 -4.31
CA GLU A 206 -48.47 -35.82 -5.29
C GLU A 206 -47.72 -35.95 -6.62
N MET A 207 -48.44 -35.92 -7.74
CA MET A 207 -47.82 -36.11 -9.05
C MET A 207 -48.64 -35.53 -10.21
N TRP A 208 -47.93 -35.31 -11.31
CA TRP A 208 -48.44 -35.10 -12.66
C TRP A 208 -47.73 -36.08 -13.60
N ILE A 209 -48.49 -36.89 -14.34
CA ILE A 209 -47.93 -37.97 -15.17
C ILE A 209 -47.03 -37.48 -16.31
N GLY A 210 -47.30 -36.29 -16.84
CA GLY A 210 -46.65 -35.74 -18.05
C GLY A 210 -47.58 -35.76 -19.25
N LEU A 211 -47.68 -34.63 -19.97
CA LEU A 211 -48.53 -34.49 -21.15
C LEU A 211 -48.12 -35.42 -22.28
N GLU A 212 -46.82 -35.62 -22.50
CA GLU A 212 -46.35 -36.48 -23.58
C GLU A 212 -46.77 -37.94 -23.35
N ARG A 213 -46.65 -38.42 -22.10
CA ARG A 213 -47.13 -39.75 -21.72
C ARG A 213 -48.65 -39.86 -21.86
N LEU A 214 -49.38 -38.83 -21.46
CA LEU A 214 -50.84 -38.81 -21.55
C LEU A 214 -51.34 -38.81 -23.02
N TYR A 215 -50.65 -38.09 -23.90
CA TYR A 215 -50.90 -38.11 -25.34
C TYR A 215 -50.64 -39.50 -25.93
N GLN A 216 -49.49 -40.11 -25.63
CA GLN A 216 -49.15 -41.44 -26.11
C GLN A 216 -50.16 -42.50 -25.66
N LEU A 217 -50.65 -42.42 -24.41
CA LEU A 217 -51.68 -43.33 -23.90
C LEU A 217 -53.00 -43.13 -24.65
N THR A 218 -53.46 -41.89 -24.78
CA THR A 218 -54.82 -41.57 -25.24
C THR A 218 -55.00 -41.43 -26.75
N SER A 219 -53.91 -41.38 -27.52
CA SER A 219 -53.93 -41.27 -28.99
C SER A 219 -54.25 -42.59 -29.69
N ILE A 220 -53.96 -43.73 -29.04
CA ILE A 220 -54.03 -45.06 -29.68
C ILE A 220 -55.36 -45.77 -29.40
N GLN A 221 -55.84 -45.71 -28.16
CA GLN A 221 -57.05 -46.42 -27.73
C GLN A 221 -58.01 -45.47 -27.00
N PRO A 222 -59.30 -45.81 -26.87
CA PRO A 222 -60.23 -45.01 -26.09
C PRO A 222 -59.87 -45.07 -24.61
N TRP A 223 -59.80 -43.92 -23.96
CA TRP A 223 -59.65 -43.81 -22.51
C TRP A 223 -60.85 -43.10 -21.91
N GLU A 224 -61.22 -43.47 -20.69
CA GLU A 224 -62.14 -42.73 -19.84
C GLU A 224 -61.38 -41.97 -18.75
N LEU A 225 -61.96 -40.87 -18.30
CA LEU A 225 -61.41 -40.01 -17.24
C LEU A 225 -62.33 -40.03 -16.02
N SER A 226 -61.75 -40.15 -14.83
CA SER A 226 -62.46 -39.99 -13.55
C SER A 226 -61.73 -38.99 -12.68
N VAL A 227 -62.44 -37.99 -12.17
CA VAL A 227 -61.94 -37.01 -11.21
C VAL A 227 -62.66 -37.25 -9.89
N GLU A 228 -61.94 -37.68 -8.87
CA GLU A 228 -62.47 -37.82 -7.51
C GLU A 228 -61.97 -36.69 -6.64
N MET A 229 -62.88 -36.04 -5.90
CA MET A 229 -62.57 -34.90 -5.05
C MET A 229 -63.18 -35.12 -3.66
N ARG A 230 -62.41 -34.74 -2.64
CA ARG A 230 -62.88 -34.63 -1.25
C ARG A 230 -62.62 -33.21 -0.77
N SER A 231 -63.58 -32.64 -0.06
CA SER A 231 -63.44 -31.32 0.56
C SER A 231 -62.76 -31.38 1.92
N PHE A 232 -62.36 -30.23 2.47
CA PHE A 232 -61.87 -30.16 3.85
C PHE A 232 -62.93 -30.57 4.88
N ALA A 233 -64.22 -30.42 4.55
CA ALA A 233 -65.35 -30.91 5.36
C ALA A 233 -65.61 -32.42 5.18
N GLY A 234 -64.77 -33.14 4.43
CA GLY A 234 -64.88 -34.59 4.22
C GLY A 234 -65.91 -35.02 3.16
N VAL A 235 -66.66 -34.08 2.56
CA VAL A 235 -67.63 -34.37 1.49
C VAL A 235 -66.90 -34.90 0.27
N TYR A 236 -67.33 -36.06 -0.24
CA TYR A 236 -66.81 -36.69 -1.45
C TYR A 236 -67.72 -36.45 -2.65
N LYS A 237 -67.13 -36.09 -3.80
CA LYS A 237 -67.80 -35.99 -5.08
C LYS A 237 -66.91 -36.53 -6.20
N TYR A 238 -67.51 -36.89 -7.33
CA TYR A 238 -66.75 -37.33 -8.50
C TYR A 238 -67.35 -36.83 -9.82
N ALA A 239 -66.53 -36.77 -10.86
CA ALA A 239 -66.89 -36.47 -12.25
C ALA A 239 -66.22 -37.49 -13.18
N ARG A 240 -67.00 -38.18 -14.01
CA ARG A 240 -66.51 -39.15 -14.99
C ARG A 240 -66.88 -38.73 -16.40
N TYR A 241 -65.99 -39.03 -17.34
CA TYR A 241 -66.17 -38.81 -18.77
C TYR A 241 -65.82 -40.09 -19.50
N ASN A 242 -66.75 -40.63 -20.28
CA ASN A 242 -66.60 -41.92 -20.96
C ASN A 242 -65.63 -41.91 -22.16
N ALA A 243 -65.07 -40.75 -22.50
CA ALA A 243 -64.02 -40.59 -23.49
C ALA A 243 -63.10 -39.44 -23.08
N PHE A 244 -61.80 -39.62 -23.28
CA PHE A 244 -60.76 -38.65 -22.94
C PHE A 244 -59.56 -38.85 -23.85
N ALA A 245 -59.15 -37.79 -24.54
CA ALA A 245 -57.90 -37.76 -25.30
C ALA A 245 -57.37 -36.35 -25.45
N ILE A 246 -56.05 -36.24 -25.52
CA ILE A 246 -55.35 -34.97 -25.79
C ILE A 246 -54.62 -35.01 -27.12
N GLY A 247 -54.29 -33.84 -27.67
CA GLY A 247 -53.50 -33.69 -28.88
C GLY A 247 -52.00 -33.89 -28.63
N SER A 248 -51.26 -33.87 -29.73
CA SER A 248 -49.78 -33.88 -29.74
C SER A 248 -49.17 -32.59 -29.19
N GLU A 249 -47.85 -32.55 -29.04
CA GLU A 249 -47.14 -31.32 -28.65
C GLU A 249 -47.31 -30.20 -29.69
N GLU A 250 -47.36 -30.55 -30.99
CA GLU A 250 -47.62 -29.62 -32.09
C GLU A 250 -49.03 -29.00 -32.00
N GLU A 251 -49.99 -29.74 -31.43
CA GLU A 251 -51.33 -29.26 -31.11
C GLU A 251 -51.42 -28.65 -29.70
N GLN A 252 -50.27 -28.33 -29.08
CA GLN A 252 -50.15 -27.79 -27.73
C GLN A 252 -50.93 -28.61 -26.68
N TYR A 253 -50.90 -29.94 -26.83
CA TYR A 253 -51.58 -30.90 -25.96
C TYR A 253 -53.07 -30.59 -25.74
N ARG A 254 -53.74 -30.08 -26.77
CA ARG A 254 -55.17 -29.71 -26.76
C ARG A 254 -56.07 -30.79 -26.14
N LEU A 255 -57.04 -30.42 -25.31
CA LEU A 255 -58.07 -31.34 -24.81
C LEU A 255 -59.03 -31.73 -25.93
N ARG A 256 -58.61 -32.67 -26.78
CA ARG A 256 -59.25 -33.01 -28.05
C ARG A 256 -60.59 -33.72 -27.86
N THR A 257 -60.62 -34.72 -26.98
CA THR A 257 -61.82 -35.54 -26.75
C THR A 257 -62.19 -35.47 -25.27
N LEU A 258 -63.46 -35.15 -25.02
CA LEU A 258 -64.11 -35.31 -23.73
C LEU A 258 -65.53 -35.82 -23.98
N GLY A 259 -65.83 -36.98 -23.40
CA GLY A 259 -67.06 -37.72 -23.59
C GLY A 259 -68.24 -37.22 -22.76
N ALA A 260 -69.28 -38.05 -22.66
CA ALA A 260 -70.45 -37.75 -21.85
C ALA A 260 -70.09 -37.73 -20.36
N TYR A 261 -70.54 -36.70 -19.66
CA TYR A 261 -70.37 -36.53 -18.23
C TYR A 261 -71.31 -37.45 -17.43
N GLN A 262 -70.79 -38.01 -16.34
CA GLN A 262 -71.56 -38.66 -15.28
C GLN A 262 -70.91 -38.37 -13.92
N GLY A 263 -71.70 -38.00 -12.91
CA GLY A 263 -71.18 -37.92 -11.54
C GLY A 263 -71.99 -37.01 -10.64
N THR A 264 -71.46 -36.77 -9.44
CA THR A 264 -72.10 -35.94 -8.40
C THR A 264 -71.45 -34.56 -8.27
N ALA A 265 -70.26 -34.36 -8.86
CA ALA A 265 -69.50 -33.12 -8.76
C ALA A 265 -70.06 -31.96 -9.59
N GLY A 266 -71.00 -32.21 -10.51
CA GLY A 266 -71.34 -31.34 -11.64
C GLY A 266 -70.23 -31.31 -12.70
N ASP A 267 -70.57 -30.88 -13.92
CA ASP A 267 -69.64 -30.82 -15.05
C ASP A 267 -68.95 -29.44 -15.13
N SER A 268 -67.71 -29.37 -14.64
CA SER A 268 -66.86 -28.17 -14.75
C SER A 268 -65.69 -28.34 -15.74
N LEU A 269 -65.54 -29.51 -16.39
CA LEU A 269 -64.44 -29.77 -17.32
C LEU A 269 -64.86 -29.61 -18.78
N SER A 270 -66.13 -29.83 -19.13
CA SER A 270 -66.61 -29.66 -20.52
C SER A 270 -66.39 -28.26 -21.08
N TYR A 271 -66.36 -27.23 -20.23
CA TYR A 271 -65.99 -25.86 -20.63
C TYR A 271 -64.58 -25.76 -21.25
N HIS A 272 -63.68 -26.66 -20.86
CA HIS A 272 -62.29 -26.72 -21.29
C HIS A 272 -62.09 -27.58 -22.55
N LYS A 273 -63.14 -28.26 -23.03
CA LYS A 273 -63.06 -29.12 -24.21
C LYS A 273 -62.61 -28.29 -25.42
N GLY A 274 -61.60 -28.81 -26.11
CA GLY A 274 -61.01 -28.20 -27.28
C GLY A 274 -60.06 -27.04 -26.98
N MET A 275 -59.66 -26.80 -25.74
CA MET A 275 -58.68 -25.77 -25.39
C MET A 275 -57.26 -26.33 -25.39
N ASN A 276 -56.27 -25.48 -25.69
CA ASN A 276 -54.86 -25.83 -25.64
C ASN A 276 -54.34 -25.78 -24.20
N PHE A 277 -53.32 -26.59 -23.90
CA PHE A 277 -52.69 -26.53 -22.58
C PHE A 277 -51.84 -25.26 -22.47
N SER A 278 -51.83 -24.60 -21.32
CA SER A 278 -50.99 -23.40 -21.08
C SER A 278 -50.26 -23.51 -19.75
N THR A 279 -49.04 -23.00 -19.69
CA THR A 279 -48.18 -22.87 -18.50
C THR A 279 -47.70 -21.43 -18.38
N TRP A 280 -47.09 -21.04 -17.25
CA TRP A 280 -46.71 -19.63 -17.04
C TRP A 280 -45.65 -19.10 -18.03
N ASP A 281 -44.90 -20.00 -18.66
CA ASP A 281 -43.87 -19.77 -19.67
C ASP A 281 -44.36 -20.01 -21.11
N GLN A 282 -45.58 -20.54 -21.30
CA GLN A 282 -46.17 -20.75 -22.62
C GLN A 282 -47.69 -20.54 -22.59
N ASP A 283 -48.12 -19.41 -23.17
CA ASP A 283 -49.52 -18.98 -23.22
C ASP A 283 -50.23 -19.51 -24.48
N ASN A 284 -51.25 -20.34 -24.30
CA ASN A 284 -52.08 -20.86 -25.39
C ASN A 284 -53.58 -20.74 -25.06
N ASP A 285 -53.96 -19.88 -24.10
CA ASP A 285 -55.35 -19.67 -23.74
C ASP A 285 -56.05 -18.67 -24.70
N VAL A 286 -57.37 -18.51 -24.56
CA VAL A 286 -58.18 -17.73 -25.53
C VAL A 286 -58.27 -16.25 -25.14
N LYS A 287 -57.80 -15.88 -23.94
CA LYS A 287 -57.98 -14.54 -23.39
C LYS A 287 -56.71 -13.71 -23.65
N ASP A 288 -56.85 -12.39 -23.72
CA ASP A 288 -55.70 -11.47 -23.77
C ASP A 288 -54.85 -11.48 -22.47
N GLU A 289 -55.38 -12.05 -21.39
CA GLU A 289 -54.70 -12.15 -20.09
C GLU A 289 -54.20 -13.58 -19.88
N HIS A 290 -52.91 -13.73 -19.63
CA HIS A 290 -52.26 -15.03 -19.42
C HIS A 290 -52.75 -15.75 -18.15
N CYS A 291 -53.71 -16.67 -18.29
CA CYS A 291 -54.39 -17.34 -17.19
C CYS A 291 -53.45 -18.19 -16.34
N ALA A 292 -52.54 -18.93 -16.96
CA ALA A 292 -51.59 -19.79 -16.25
C ALA A 292 -50.66 -18.97 -15.33
N LYS A 293 -50.21 -17.80 -15.79
CA LYS A 293 -49.39 -16.88 -15.00
C LYS A 293 -50.16 -16.23 -13.86
N LYS A 294 -51.42 -15.87 -14.08
CA LYS A 294 -52.30 -15.27 -13.06
C LYS A 294 -52.63 -16.24 -11.93
N TRP A 295 -53.05 -17.45 -12.28
CA TRP A 295 -53.59 -18.41 -11.32
C TRP A 295 -52.53 -19.35 -10.74
N GLY A 296 -51.41 -19.53 -11.43
CA GLY A 296 -50.26 -20.31 -10.99
C GLY A 296 -50.49 -21.81 -11.14
N GLY A 297 -50.10 -22.35 -12.30
CA GLY A 297 -50.20 -23.76 -12.65
C GLY A 297 -50.55 -23.96 -14.13
N GLY A 298 -50.38 -25.19 -14.62
CA GLY A 298 -50.67 -25.53 -16.01
C GLY A 298 -52.06 -26.15 -16.17
N TRP A 299 -52.82 -25.73 -17.19
CA TRP A 299 -54.15 -26.28 -17.46
C TRP A 299 -54.63 -26.00 -18.90
N TRP A 300 -55.73 -26.66 -19.30
CA TRP A 300 -56.45 -26.34 -20.53
C TRP A 300 -57.32 -25.09 -20.37
N PHE A 301 -56.71 -23.93 -20.18
CA PHE A 301 -57.45 -22.68 -19.92
C PHE A 301 -58.23 -22.18 -21.15
N LYS A 302 -59.38 -21.54 -20.88
CA LYS A 302 -60.18 -20.80 -21.87
C LYS A 302 -60.20 -19.31 -21.54
N ALA A 303 -61.09 -18.87 -20.64
CA ALA A 303 -61.18 -17.47 -20.21
C ALA A 303 -61.72 -17.31 -18.76
N CYS A 304 -61.08 -17.79 -17.70
CA CYS A 304 -59.89 -18.65 -17.66
C CYS A 304 -60.28 -20.11 -17.40
N TYR A 305 -61.13 -20.38 -16.41
CA TYR A 305 -61.51 -21.74 -16.07
C TYR A 305 -62.86 -21.85 -15.35
N PHE A 306 -63.50 -23.01 -15.46
CA PHE A 306 -64.53 -23.49 -14.53
C PHE A 306 -64.03 -24.67 -13.68
N SER A 307 -62.98 -25.36 -14.13
CA SER A 307 -62.19 -26.28 -13.31
C SER A 307 -60.72 -25.90 -13.41
N PHE A 308 -60.04 -25.85 -12.27
CA PHE A 308 -58.60 -25.67 -12.23
C PHE A 308 -58.03 -26.46 -11.07
N LEU A 309 -57.65 -27.70 -11.37
CA LEU A 309 -57.15 -28.61 -10.36
C LEU A 309 -55.70 -28.30 -10.00
N ASN A 310 -54.86 -27.95 -10.97
CA ASN A 310 -53.42 -27.73 -10.80
C ASN A 310 -53.02 -26.44 -10.06
N GLY A 311 -53.96 -25.75 -9.42
CA GLY A 311 -53.69 -24.54 -8.65
C GLY A 311 -52.90 -24.78 -7.37
N ILE A 312 -52.58 -23.66 -6.72
CA ILE A 312 -51.83 -23.64 -5.46
C ILE A 312 -52.68 -24.28 -4.35
N TYR A 313 -52.04 -25.17 -3.59
CA TYR A 313 -52.65 -25.85 -2.46
C TYR A 313 -52.60 -24.92 -1.23
N HIS A 314 -53.75 -24.53 -0.70
CA HIS A 314 -53.86 -23.70 0.51
C HIS A 314 -54.53 -24.51 1.63
N ASN A 315 -53.94 -24.49 2.83
CA ASN A 315 -54.45 -25.18 4.02
C ASN A 315 -55.21 -24.24 4.98
N ILE A 316 -55.73 -23.11 4.50
CA ILE A 316 -56.36 -22.08 5.35
C ILE A 316 -57.72 -21.71 4.77
N PHE A 317 -58.77 -21.79 5.58
CA PHE A 317 -60.11 -21.34 5.23
C PHE A 317 -60.16 -19.79 5.18
N GLY A 318 -60.49 -19.22 4.02
CA GLY A 318 -60.61 -17.76 3.84
C GLY A 318 -61.19 -17.37 2.47
N ARG A 319 -61.64 -16.12 2.29
CA ARG A 319 -62.31 -15.68 1.04
C ARG A 319 -61.39 -15.54 -0.18
N ASP A 320 -60.07 -15.64 -0.01
CA ASP A 320 -59.07 -15.69 -1.08
C ASP A 320 -58.51 -17.11 -1.32
N ALA A 321 -59.15 -18.15 -0.76
CA ALA A 321 -58.48 -19.42 -0.45
C ALA A 321 -58.58 -20.58 -1.45
N TYR A 322 -59.19 -20.44 -2.63
CA TYR A 322 -59.36 -21.59 -3.54
C TYR A 322 -58.76 -21.35 -4.92
N LYS A 323 -57.45 -21.60 -5.04
CA LYS A 323 -56.78 -21.73 -6.35
C LYS A 323 -56.98 -23.11 -6.98
N ILE A 324 -57.36 -24.12 -6.19
CA ILE A 324 -57.82 -25.42 -6.68
C ILE A 324 -59.35 -25.38 -6.70
N ASP A 325 -59.93 -25.45 -7.89
CA ASP A 325 -61.35 -25.18 -8.07
C ASP A 325 -62.06 -26.16 -9.00
N TRP A 326 -63.33 -26.39 -8.69
CA TRP A 326 -64.32 -27.08 -9.50
C TRP A 326 -65.64 -26.36 -9.27
N GLN A 327 -66.07 -25.54 -10.22
CA GLN A 327 -67.14 -24.54 -10.04
C GLN A 327 -68.41 -25.10 -9.38
N SER A 328 -68.83 -26.31 -9.75
CA SER A 328 -70.02 -26.98 -9.19
C SER A 328 -69.79 -27.68 -7.84
N PHE A 329 -68.59 -27.54 -7.25
CA PHE A 329 -68.17 -28.07 -5.96
C PHE A 329 -67.39 -27.06 -5.08
N SER A 330 -67.18 -25.84 -5.58
CA SER A 330 -66.26 -24.83 -5.04
C SER A 330 -66.66 -24.26 -3.68
N SER A 331 -67.94 -24.35 -3.28
CA SER A 331 -68.47 -23.71 -2.06
C SER A 331 -67.91 -24.25 -0.74
N ILE A 332 -67.17 -25.37 -0.76
CA ILE A 332 -66.65 -26.03 0.46
C ILE A 332 -65.13 -26.31 0.45
N GLY A 333 -64.41 -25.90 -0.60
CA GLY A 333 -62.95 -26.06 -0.72
C GLY A 333 -62.47 -27.51 -0.92
N ILE A 334 -61.71 -27.77 -2.00
CA ILE A 334 -61.18 -29.11 -2.30
C ILE A 334 -59.90 -29.36 -1.49
N SER A 335 -59.85 -30.45 -0.72
CA SER A 335 -58.68 -30.85 0.09
C SER A 335 -57.83 -31.89 -0.63
N VAL A 336 -58.44 -32.96 -1.13
CA VAL A 336 -57.74 -34.06 -1.79
C VAL A 336 -58.46 -34.38 -3.07
N TYR A 337 -57.72 -34.61 -4.15
CA TYR A 337 -58.32 -35.14 -5.35
C TYR A 337 -57.32 -35.97 -6.14
N THR A 338 -57.87 -36.91 -6.91
CA THR A 338 -57.10 -37.80 -7.76
C THR A 338 -57.81 -37.89 -9.11
N VAL A 339 -57.05 -37.74 -10.18
CA VAL A 339 -57.53 -37.91 -11.54
C VAL A 339 -56.99 -39.22 -12.07
N TYR A 340 -57.91 -40.03 -12.57
CA TYR A 340 -57.65 -41.35 -13.09
C TYR A 340 -57.98 -41.40 -14.57
N ALA A 341 -57.21 -42.18 -15.32
CA ALA A 341 -57.54 -42.58 -16.67
C ALA A 341 -57.58 -44.11 -16.77
N GLN A 342 -58.52 -44.66 -17.52
CA GLN A 342 -58.60 -46.10 -17.79
C GLN A 342 -58.90 -46.36 -19.26
N ASN A 343 -58.31 -47.40 -19.83
CA ASN A 343 -58.75 -47.98 -21.09
C ASN A 343 -59.74 -49.13 -20.80
N PRO A 344 -61.05 -48.97 -21.08
CA PRO A 344 -62.07 -49.94 -20.72
C PRO A 344 -62.04 -51.22 -21.57
N HIS A 345 -61.35 -51.21 -22.72
CA HIS A 345 -61.26 -52.32 -23.65
C HIS A 345 -59.94 -53.11 -23.56
N ALA A 346 -59.05 -52.75 -22.64
CA ALA A 346 -57.81 -53.47 -22.43
C ALA A 346 -58.09 -54.90 -21.92
N PRO A 347 -57.48 -55.94 -22.53
CA PRO A 347 -57.71 -57.32 -22.11
C PRO A 347 -57.20 -57.54 -20.69
N SER A 348 -58.01 -58.19 -19.86
CA SER A 348 -57.61 -58.67 -18.54
C SER A 348 -56.69 -59.89 -18.72
N MET A 349 -55.40 -59.69 -19.02
CA MET A 349 -54.46 -60.81 -19.09
C MET A 349 -53.96 -61.21 -17.70
N VAL A 350 -54.01 -62.51 -17.41
CA VAL A 350 -53.27 -63.18 -16.33
C VAL A 350 -51.79 -63.32 -16.76
N SER A 351 -51.12 -62.22 -17.14
CA SER A 351 -49.68 -62.30 -17.38
C SER A 351 -48.94 -62.15 -16.05
N ALA A 352 -47.76 -62.77 -15.95
CA ALA A 352 -46.85 -62.65 -14.83
C ALA A 352 -46.25 -61.24 -14.75
N ALA A 353 -47.06 -60.17 -14.70
CA ALA A 353 -46.62 -58.85 -14.28
C ALA A 353 -45.98 -58.98 -12.89
N VAL A 354 -44.65 -58.99 -12.87
CA VAL A 354 -43.84 -59.02 -11.65
C VAL A 354 -44.06 -57.67 -10.97
N ARG A 355 -44.47 -57.71 -9.70
CA ARG A 355 -44.53 -56.51 -8.86
C ARG A 355 -43.09 -56.00 -8.76
N PHE A 356 -42.84 -54.72 -8.97
CA PHE A 356 -41.51 -54.16 -8.79
C PHE A 356 -41.06 -54.41 -7.35
N ASP A 357 -40.22 -55.41 -7.14
CA ASP A 357 -39.75 -55.82 -5.83
C ASP A 357 -38.48 -55.04 -5.52
N GLY A 358 -38.68 -53.87 -4.93
CA GLY A 358 -37.64 -52.90 -4.64
C GLY A 358 -36.58 -53.40 -3.66
N GLU A 359 -36.72 -54.59 -3.07
CA GLU A 359 -35.77 -55.11 -2.08
C GLU A 359 -34.35 -55.32 -2.64
N ARG A 360 -34.22 -55.78 -3.89
CA ARG A 360 -32.90 -55.97 -4.52
C ARG A 360 -32.23 -54.64 -4.90
N LEU A 361 -33.05 -53.64 -5.22
CA LEU A 361 -32.61 -52.26 -5.48
C LEU A 361 -32.23 -51.56 -4.18
N LEU A 362 -33.03 -51.71 -3.13
CA LEU A 362 -32.74 -51.20 -1.80
C LEU A 362 -31.44 -51.79 -1.28
N ALA A 363 -31.20 -53.10 -1.47
CA ALA A 363 -29.93 -53.71 -1.09
C ALA A 363 -28.72 -53.11 -1.83
N LYS A 364 -28.83 -52.82 -3.14
CA LYS A 364 -27.77 -52.13 -3.88
C LYS A 364 -27.63 -50.65 -3.48
N PHE A 365 -28.73 -49.95 -3.22
CA PHE A 365 -28.70 -48.56 -2.74
C PHE A 365 -28.13 -48.46 -1.32
N ASP A 366 -28.40 -49.43 -0.47
CA ASP A 366 -27.85 -49.52 0.88
C ASP A 366 -26.35 -49.85 0.84
N ASP A 367 -25.91 -50.73 -0.06
CA ASP A 367 -24.49 -50.99 -0.30
C ASP A 367 -23.76 -49.73 -0.79
N MET A 368 -24.32 -49.03 -1.78
CA MET A 368 -23.76 -47.75 -2.26
C MET A 368 -23.77 -46.67 -1.17
N ARG A 369 -24.80 -46.64 -0.33
CA ARG A 369 -24.85 -45.73 0.82
C ARG A 369 -23.76 -46.05 1.83
N HIS A 370 -23.47 -47.33 2.06
CA HIS A 370 -22.37 -47.76 2.91
C HIS A 370 -21.01 -47.35 2.34
N GLN A 371 -20.77 -47.57 1.04
CA GLN A 371 -19.54 -47.13 0.38
C GLN A 371 -19.36 -45.59 0.42
N PHE A 372 -20.45 -44.83 0.26
CA PHE A 372 -20.41 -43.37 0.40
C PHE A 372 -20.07 -42.91 1.82
N LEU A 373 -20.59 -43.60 2.83
CA LEU A 373 -20.27 -43.32 4.24
C LEU A 373 -18.80 -43.65 4.56
N GLU A 374 -18.27 -44.75 4.03
CA GLU A 374 -16.84 -45.07 4.14
C GLU A 374 -15.96 -44.01 3.47
N LEU A 375 -16.37 -43.53 2.28
CA LEU A 375 -15.67 -42.43 1.60
C LEU A 375 -15.70 -41.13 2.42
N GLN A 376 -16.84 -40.80 3.03
CA GLN A 376 -16.94 -39.64 3.93
C GLN A 376 -16.03 -39.78 5.16
N GLN A 377 -15.92 -40.97 5.73
CA GLN A 377 -15.06 -41.22 6.88
C GLN A 377 -13.58 -41.08 6.49
N ASP A 378 -13.17 -41.64 5.35
CA ASP A 378 -11.81 -41.52 4.85
C ASP A 378 -11.42 -40.04 4.56
N VAL A 379 -12.36 -39.24 4.05
CA VAL A 379 -12.17 -37.79 3.88
C VAL A 379 -11.96 -37.09 5.23
N GLN A 380 -12.67 -37.49 6.28
CA GLN A 380 -12.49 -36.93 7.63
C GLN A 380 -11.14 -37.34 8.24
N ASP A 381 -10.72 -38.58 8.06
CA ASP A 381 -9.45 -39.08 8.58
C ASP A 381 -8.25 -38.40 7.89
N GLN A 382 -8.34 -38.20 6.57
CA GLN A 382 -7.34 -37.43 5.82
C GLN A 382 -7.30 -35.96 6.23
N ARG A 383 -8.45 -35.37 6.59
CA ARG A 383 -8.50 -34.00 7.13
C ARG A 383 -7.72 -33.89 8.44
N GLN A 384 -7.77 -34.92 9.30
CA GLN A 384 -6.99 -34.96 10.54
C GLN A 384 -5.48 -35.06 10.26
N GLU A 385 -5.08 -35.81 9.24
CA GLU A 385 -3.68 -35.95 8.85
C GLU A 385 -3.10 -34.64 8.30
N ILE A 386 -3.88 -33.90 7.50
CA ILE A 386 -3.52 -32.54 7.04
C ILE A 386 -3.34 -31.57 8.23
N VAL A 387 -4.18 -31.67 9.25
CA VAL A 387 -4.04 -30.85 10.47
C VAL A 387 -2.73 -31.15 11.18
N LYS A 388 -2.33 -32.42 11.32
CA LYS A 388 -1.04 -32.81 11.92
C LYS A 388 0.15 -32.24 11.14
N ILE A 389 0.11 -32.35 9.81
CA ILE A 389 1.15 -31.78 8.92
C ILE A 389 1.26 -30.26 9.12
N ARG A 390 0.11 -29.57 9.23
CA ARG A 390 0.07 -28.13 9.49
C ARG A 390 0.68 -27.76 10.84
N GLU A 391 0.39 -28.50 11.90
CA GLU A 391 0.96 -28.28 13.23
C GLU A 391 2.48 -28.48 13.25
N GLU A 392 2.98 -29.50 12.56
CA GLU A 392 4.41 -29.76 12.44
C GLU A 392 5.13 -28.64 11.67
N PHE A 393 4.51 -28.11 10.60
CA PHE A 393 5.02 -26.96 9.86
C PHE A 393 5.16 -25.72 10.74
N VAL A 394 4.10 -25.36 11.48
CA VAL A 394 4.12 -24.22 12.42
C VAL A 394 5.18 -24.39 13.50
N ARG A 395 5.37 -25.60 14.01
CA ARG A 395 6.41 -25.88 15.02
C ARG A 395 7.81 -25.64 14.49
N LEU A 396 8.09 -26.06 13.25
CA LEU A 396 9.39 -25.88 12.60
C LEU A 396 9.66 -24.41 12.25
N GLU A 397 8.64 -23.67 11.81
CA GLU A 397 8.71 -22.23 11.57
C GLU A 397 9.11 -21.47 12.84
N ASN A 398 8.42 -21.73 13.96
CA ASN A 398 8.71 -21.10 15.25
C ASN A 398 10.14 -21.40 15.73
N LYS A 399 10.59 -22.66 15.62
CA LYS A 399 11.95 -23.06 16.02
C LYS A 399 13.01 -22.32 15.20
N SER A 400 12.78 -22.12 13.91
CA SER A 400 13.70 -21.37 13.06
C SER A 400 13.71 -19.87 13.36
N GLN A 401 12.55 -19.28 13.65
CA GLN A 401 12.47 -17.87 14.04
C GLN A 401 13.19 -17.61 15.37
N GLU A 402 13.06 -18.50 16.35
CA GLU A 402 13.80 -18.40 17.63
C GLU A 402 15.32 -18.43 17.46
N GLU A 403 15.85 -19.24 16.54
CA GLU A 403 17.29 -19.35 16.30
C GLU A 403 17.85 -18.09 15.64
N ILE A 404 17.11 -17.50 14.69
CA ILE A 404 17.46 -16.21 14.06
C ILE A 404 17.42 -15.08 15.09
N VAL A 405 16.34 -15.00 15.88
CA VAL A 405 16.18 -13.96 16.91
C VAL A 405 17.27 -14.05 17.97
N ARG A 406 17.65 -15.26 18.42
CA ARG A 406 18.77 -15.44 19.37
C ARG A 406 20.08 -14.88 18.85
N LYS A 407 20.43 -15.12 17.59
CA LYS A 407 21.70 -14.63 17.01
C LYS A 407 21.67 -13.12 16.76
N LEU A 408 20.55 -12.58 16.27
CA LEU A 408 20.38 -11.13 16.16
C LEU A 408 20.50 -10.42 17.52
N LEU A 409 19.96 -11.02 18.58
CA LEU A 409 20.12 -10.50 19.94
C LEU A 409 21.57 -10.60 20.43
N HIS A 410 22.29 -11.67 20.08
CA HIS A 410 23.71 -11.81 20.41
C HIS A 410 24.56 -10.74 19.73
N ASP A 411 24.37 -10.54 18.43
CA ASP A 411 25.09 -9.52 17.64
C ASP A 411 24.68 -8.10 18.04
N SER A 412 23.43 -7.89 18.46
CA SER A 412 22.96 -6.60 19.01
C SER A 412 23.59 -6.26 20.36
N ASN A 413 23.98 -7.26 21.16
CA ASN A 413 24.53 -7.06 22.50
C ASN A 413 26.04 -6.77 22.50
N SER A 414 26.77 -7.06 21.42
CA SER A 414 28.19 -6.73 21.27
C SER A 414 28.43 -5.31 20.74
N ILE A 415 27.47 -4.74 20.00
CA ILE A 415 27.52 -3.37 19.43
C ILE A 415 27.72 -2.26 20.49
N PRO A 416 27.10 -2.28 21.68
CA PRO A 416 27.27 -1.25 22.69
C PRO A 416 28.67 -1.19 23.30
N SER A 417 29.36 -2.33 23.45
CA SER A 417 30.74 -2.39 23.97
C SER A 417 31.71 -1.69 23.02
N ILE A 418 31.59 -1.99 21.73
CA ILE A 418 32.41 -1.42 20.66
C ILE A 418 32.12 0.08 20.49
N SER A 419 30.84 0.49 20.59
CA SER A 419 30.46 1.91 20.55
C SER A 419 31.09 2.70 21.70
N LYS A 420 31.34 2.06 22.85
CA LYS A 420 31.93 2.70 24.03
C LYS A 420 33.44 2.89 23.85
N GLU A 421 34.14 1.91 23.28
CA GLU A 421 35.56 2.01 22.94
C GLU A 421 35.81 3.12 21.91
N LEU A 422 35.00 3.18 20.85
CA LEU A 422 35.07 4.24 19.84
C LEU A 422 34.80 5.64 20.42
N GLN A 423 33.86 5.75 21.38
CA GLN A 423 33.60 7.00 22.09
C GLN A 423 34.78 7.43 22.98
N GLN A 424 35.48 6.48 23.60
CA GLN A 424 36.67 6.75 24.40
C GLN A 424 37.81 7.25 23.51
N ALA A 425 38.05 6.61 22.37
CA ALA A 425 39.06 7.04 21.41
C ALA A 425 38.75 8.43 20.82
N GLN A 426 37.47 8.71 20.50
CA GLN A 426 37.03 10.06 20.12
C GLN A 426 37.31 11.12 21.20
N HIS A 427 37.07 10.79 22.47
CA HIS A 427 37.39 11.70 23.57
C HIS A 427 38.89 11.95 23.72
N GLN A 428 39.72 10.94 23.46
CA GLN A 428 41.18 11.07 23.50
C GLN A 428 41.70 12.03 22.42
N VAL A 429 41.21 11.87 21.17
CA VAL A 429 41.56 12.79 20.06
C VAL A 429 41.11 14.23 20.38
N LEU A 430 39.89 14.42 20.89
CA LEU A 430 39.37 15.74 21.27
C LEU A 430 40.20 16.39 22.39
N SER A 431 40.64 15.61 23.36
CA SER A 431 41.51 16.06 24.45
C SER A 431 42.87 16.54 23.92
N ASN A 432 43.50 15.75 23.05
CA ASN A 432 44.78 16.11 22.44
C ASN A 432 44.65 17.34 21.53
N LEU A 433 43.54 17.49 20.80
CA LEU A 433 43.24 18.69 20.00
C LEU A 433 43.15 19.96 20.87
N SER A 434 42.50 19.87 22.04
CA SER A 434 42.36 20.98 22.99
C SER A 434 43.72 21.41 23.59
N ARG A 435 44.59 20.44 23.92
CA ARG A 435 45.96 20.71 24.40
C ARG A 435 46.81 21.42 23.35
N LEU A 436 46.65 21.02 22.08
CA LEU A 436 47.34 21.64 20.96
C LEU A 436 46.84 23.07 20.72
N GLN A 437 45.52 23.29 20.77
CA GLN A 437 44.92 24.63 20.71
C GLN A 437 45.47 25.55 21.81
N THR A 438 45.61 25.04 23.03
CA THR A 438 46.14 25.81 24.17
C THR A 438 47.63 26.16 23.97
N THR A 439 48.44 25.19 23.54
CA THR A 439 49.88 25.40 23.29
C THR A 439 50.10 26.43 22.16
N VAL A 440 49.29 26.38 21.10
CA VAL A 440 49.29 27.37 20.02
C VAL A 440 48.93 28.76 20.53
N ALA A 441 47.87 28.89 21.35
CA ALA A 441 47.48 30.18 21.92
C ALA A 441 48.60 30.80 22.78
N GLU A 442 49.32 29.99 23.56
CA GLU A 442 50.43 30.49 24.36
C GLU A 442 51.69 30.85 23.55
N ILE A 443 51.91 30.22 22.39
CA ILE A 443 52.97 30.65 21.44
C ILE A 443 52.64 32.02 20.89
N VAL A 444 51.38 32.23 20.49
CA VAL A 444 50.90 33.54 20.00
C VAL A 444 51.13 34.62 21.05
N ASP A 445 50.87 34.35 22.34
CA ASP A 445 51.14 35.29 23.43
C ASP A 445 52.64 35.55 23.67
N MET A 446 53.50 34.53 23.57
CA MET A 446 54.96 34.69 23.71
C MET A 446 55.60 35.44 22.53
N GLN A 447 55.04 35.33 21.33
CA GLN A 447 55.51 36.07 20.17
C GLN A 447 55.22 37.57 20.29
N HIS A 448 54.16 37.96 21.02
CA HIS A 448 53.82 39.35 21.28
C HIS A 448 54.71 40.05 22.34
N SER A 449 55.59 39.32 23.04
CA SER A 449 56.41 39.87 24.15
C SER A 449 57.85 40.26 23.78
N ALA A 450 58.28 40.14 22.51
CA ALA A 450 59.58 40.65 22.02
C ALA A 450 59.41 41.96 21.23
N SER A 451 59.86 43.10 21.79
CA SER A 451 59.54 44.47 21.33
C SER A 451 60.50 45.03 20.26
N TYR A 452 59.95 45.51 19.12
CA TYR A 452 60.65 46.34 18.12
C TYR A 452 59.75 47.52 17.69
N TRP A 453 60.31 48.73 17.60
CA TRP A 453 59.65 49.94 17.07
C TRP A 453 60.27 50.36 15.73
N PHE A 454 59.50 51.02 14.86
CA PHE A 454 59.88 51.39 13.48
C PHE A 454 59.84 52.91 13.26
N ARG A 455 60.45 53.45 12.20
CA ARG A 455 60.43 54.92 11.95
C ARG A 455 59.22 55.39 11.16
N SER A 456 58.57 54.48 10.44
CA SER A 456 57.33 54.74 9.70
C SER A 456 56.61 53.43 9.39
N CYS A 457 55.34 53.53 9.00
CA CYS A 457 54.58 52.39 8.47
C CYS A 457 55.21 51.77 7.23
N LYS A 458 56.08 52.50 6.51
CA LYS A 458 56.83 51.95 5.38
C LYS A 458 57.95 51.00 5.77
N GLU A 459 58.45 51.11 6.99
CA GLU A 459 59.58 50.29 7.46
C GLU A 459 59.11 49.05 8.23
N THR A 460 57.79 48.81 8.30
CA THR A 460 57.28 47.60 8.95
C THR A 460 57.61 46.36 8.10
N PRO A 461 58.18 45.31 8.70
CA PRO A 461 58.73 44.17 7.95
C PRO A 461 57.66 43.27 7.34
N LEU A 462 56.47 43.25 7.93
CA LEU A 462 55.42 42.29 7.55
C LEU A 462 54.46 42.81 6.48
N LYS A 463 54.43 44.13 6.20
CA LYS A 463 53.54 44.72 5.18
C LYS A 463 52.07 44.28 5.30
N ILE A 464 51.59 44.08 6.53
CA ILE A 464 50.18 43.79 6.84
C ILE A 464 49.56 44.96 7.61
N SER A 465 48.27 45.20 7.42
CA SER A 465 47.55 46.26 8.13
C SER A 465 47.38 45.92 9.60
N GLY A 466 47.68 46.87 10.49
CA GLY A 466 47.70 46.59 11.94
C GLY A 466 48.30 47.71 12.79
N LYS A 467 48.33 47.51 14.12
CA LYS A 467 48.91 48.47 15.06
C LYS A 467 50.41 48.23 15.23
N TYR A 468 51.22 49.28 15.10
CA TYR A 468 52.67 49.23 15.21
C TYR A 468 53.20 50.36 16.10
N LEU A 469 54.33 50.12 16.76
CA LEU A 469 55.08 51.15 17.48
C LEU A 469 55.95 51.93 16.49
N ILE A 470 55.64 53.22 16.29
CA ILE A 470 56.38 54.11 15.40
C ILE A 470 57.08 55.20 16.21
N ARG A 471 58.37 55.43 15.95
CA ARG A 471 59.15 56.48 16.60
C ARG A 471 59.05 57.78 15.81
N ILE A 472 58.44 58.78 16.42
CA ILE A 472 58.28 60.12 15.85
C ILE A 472 59.43 61.03 16.32
N PRO A 473 60.15 61.72 15.41
CA PRO A 473 61.17 62.68 15.78
C PRO A 473 60.60 63.82 16.62
N GLY A 474 61.09 63.98 17.86
CA GLY A 474 60.63 65.01 18.80
C GLY A 474 59.80 64.46 19.96
N GLU A 475 59.28 63.23 19.86
CA GLU A 475 58.59 62.55 20.96
C GLU A 475 59.56 61.68 21.79
N PRO A 476 59.41 61.64 23.12
CA PRO A 476 60.34 60.92 23.99
C PRO A 476 60.19 59.39 23.90
N MET A 477 59.03 58.87 23.45
CA MET A 477 58.78 57.44 23.29
C MET A 477 58.10 57.12 21.95
N PRO A 478 58.27 55.90 21.40
CA PRO A 478 57.51 55.45 20.24
C PRO A 478 56.01 55.40 20.56
N VAL A 479 55.20 55.79 19.58
CA VAL A 479 53.74 55.83 19.70
C VAL A 479 53.10 54.67 18.94
N VAL A 480 51.95 54.18 19.43
CA VAL A 480 51.20 53.12 18.75
C VAL A 480 50.31 53.74 17.68
N VAL A 481 50.56 53.42 16.42
CA VAL A 481 49.75 53.89 15.27
C VAL A 481 49.19 52.71 14.51
N TYR A 482 48.08 52.92 13.78
CA TYR A 482 47.58 51.93 12.84
C TYR A 482 48.22 52.18 11.46
N CYS A 483 48.93 51.19 10.95
CA CYS A 483 49.50 51.21 9.62
C CYS A 483 48.59 50.44 8.67
N GLU A 484 48.17 51.07 7.58
CA GLU A 484 47.41 50.46 6.49
C GLU A 484 48.37 50.10 5.35
N GLN A 485 48.42 48.81 4.99
CA GLN A 485 49.38 48.25 4.05
C GLN A 485 48.72 47.70 2.78
N ASP A 486 47.40 47.53 2.76
CA ASP A 486 46.69 46.91 1.64
C ASP A 486 46.19 47.95 0.62
N ALA A 487 45.90 49.18 1.06
CA ALA A 487 45.43 50.26 0.20
C ALA A 487 46.55 51.03 -0.52
N PHE A 488 46.35 51.34 -1.81
CA PHE A 488 47.21 52.19 -2.67
C PHE A 488 48.73 52.04 -2.46
N SER A 489 49.24 50.83 -2.69
CA SER A 489 50.67 50.45 -2.56
C SER A 489 51.18 50.31 -1.12
N GLY A 490 50.30 50.43 -0.13
CA GLY A 490 50.60 50.24 1.28
C GLY A 490 51.47 51.33 1.90
N CYS A 491 51.76 51.17 3.20
CA CYS A 491 52.62 52.03 4.02
C CYS A 491 51.99 53.31 4.56
N TRP A 492 50.67 53.38 4.66
CA TRP A 492 49.94 54.56 5.15
C TRP A 492 49.84 54.54 6.67
N LEU A 493 50.07 55.69 7.29
CA LEU A 493 49.74 55.93 8.69
C LEU A 493 48.33 56.51 8.73
N VAL A 494 47.41 55.84 9.45
CA VAL A 494 46.01 56.27 9.50
C VAL A 494 45.84 57.34 10.58
N ILE A 495 45.42 58.55 10.18
CA ILE A 495 45.25 59.70 11.07
C ILE A 495 43.79 59.94 11.46
N GLN A 496 42.81 59.49 10.67
CA GLN A 496 41.39 59.52 11.03
C GLN A 496 40.58 58.37 10.40
N HIS A 497 40.08 57.45 11.21
CA HIS A 497 39.26 56.33 10.72
C HIS A 497 37.82 56.40 11.23
N ARG A 498 36.83 56.51 10.32
CA ARG A 498 35.40 56.44 10.65
C ARG A 498 34.73 55.36 9.79
N PHE A 499 34.13 54.36 10.43
CA PHE A 499 33.56 53.23 9.70
C PHE A 499 32.18 52.80 10.22
N ASP A 500 31.87 53.03 11.50
CA ASP A 500 30.60 52.59 12.11
C ASP A 500 29.77 53.74 12.73
N GLY A 501 30.30 54.97 12.74
CA GLY A 501 29.63 56.15 13.29
C GLY A 501 29.49 56.17 14.82
N THR A 502 30.08 55.22 15.55
CA THR A 502 29.92 55.08 17.01
C THR A 502 30.66 56.15 17.82
N LEU A 503 31.73 56.73 17.25
CA LEU A 503 32.54 57.76 17.88
C LEU A 503 32.12 59.16 17.41
N SER A 504 31.69 60.02 18.34
CA SER A 504 31.38 61.42 18.05
C SER A 504 32.65 62.26 17.87
N PHE A 505 32.67 63.07 16.81
CA PHE A 505 33.71 64.04 16.47
C PHE A 505 33.28 65.50 16.71
N ASP A 506 32.11 65.73 17.31
CA ASP A 506 31.74 67.04 17.84
C ASP A 506 32.49 67.28 19.17
N ARG A 507 33.74 67.74 19.08
CA ARG A 507 34.70 67.78 20.19
C ARG A 507 35.35 69.15 20.34
N ASN A 508 35.87 69.39 21.53
CA ASN A 508 36.51 70.65 21.87
C ASN A 508 37.97 70.72 21.36
N TRP A 509 38.58 71.91 21.41
CA TRP A 509 39.91 72.19 20.87
C TRP A 509 40.98 71.36 21.55
N GLN A 510 40.89 71.21 22.87
CA GLN A 510 41.85 70.47 23.66
C GLN A 510 41.81 68.97 23.32
N GLU A 511 40.61 68.44 23.07
CA GLU A 511 40.41 67.08 22.59
C GLU A 511 40.99 66.89 21.19
N TYR A 512 40.75 67.78 20.22
CA TYR A 512 41.37 67.67 18.88
C TYR A 512 42.89 67.85 18.91
N ARG A 513 43.39 68.76 19.75
CA ARG A 513 44.82 69.05 19.90
C ARG A 513 45.59 67.88 20.49
N ASN A 514 45.08 67.31 21.58
CA ASN A 514 45.69 66.14 22.22
C ASN A 514 45.33 64.85 21.45
N GLY A 515 44.37 64.99 20.54
CA GLY A 515 43.61 63.98 19.85
C GLY A 515 42.74 63.15 20.81
N PHE A 516 41.65 62.59 20.26
CA PHE A 516 40.75 61.65 20.94
C PHE A 516 40.65 60.32 20.15
N GLY A 517 40.43 59.22 20.87
CA GLY A 517 40.68 57.86 20.37
C GLY A 517 42.15 57.45 20.54
N LYS A 518 42.52 56.20 20.20
CA LYS A 518 43.94 55.78 20.21
C LYS A 518 44.64 56.39 18.99
N LEU A 519 45.73 57.11 19.21
CA LEU A 519 46.33 58.03 18.24
C LEU A 519 47.84 57.86 18.11
N THR A 520 48.41 58.28 16.97
CA THR A 520 48.98 59.65 16.84
C THR A 520 49.64 59.91 15.48
N THR A 521 49.66 61.20 15.14
CA THR A 521 49.94 61.85 13.84
C THR A 521 51.42 62.16 13.58
N THR A 522 51.82 62.16 12.30
CA THR A 522 53.14 62.53 11.77
C THR A 522 53.11 63.81 10.92
N ARG A 523 54.28 64.38 10.60
CA ARG A 523 54.47 65.48 9.64
C ARG A 523 55.19 65.00 8.36
N ASP A 524 54.97 65.75 7.29
CA ASP A 524 55.42 65.53 5.91
C ASP A 524 54.98 64.19 5.34
N CYS A 525 53.68 64.09 5.17
CA CYS A 525 53.01 62.94 4.61
C CYS A 525 52.33 63.33 3.31
N GLU A 526 52.26 62.37 2.39
CA GLU A 526 51.23 62.42 1.37
C GLU A 526 49.87 62.22 2.05
N LEU A 527 48.85 62.94 1.61
CA LEU A 527 47.49 62.78 2.13
C LEU A 527 46.70 61.96 1.12
N LEU A 528 46.08 60.89 1.58
CA LEU A 528 45.14 60.08 0.83
C LEU A 528 43.82 60.05 1.61
N VAL A 529 42.74 60.49 0.95
CA VAL A 529 41.37 60.45 1.48
C VAL A 529 40.61 59.39 0.70
N GLU A 530 40.05 58.40 1.39
CA GLU A 530 39.26 57.31 0.80
C GLU A 530 37.81 57.39 1.24
N LEU A 531 36.90 57.35 0.28
CA LEU A 531 35.46 57.47 0.49
C LEU A 531 34.79 56.23 -0.04
N LYS A 532 34.01 55.56 0.81
CA LYS A 532 33.26 54.37 0.41
C LYS A 532 31.81 54.54 0.80
N ASP A 533 30.89 54.38 -0.15
CA ASP A 533 29.46 54.31 0.20
C ASP A 533 29.09 52.95 0.78
N PHE A 534 27.88 52.87 1.35
CA PHE A 534 27.31 51.63 1.89
C PHE A 534 27.09 50.54 0.82
N LYS A 535 27.13 50.91 -0.46
CA LYS A 535 27.05 49.96 -1.59
C LYS A 535 28.44 49.46 -2.01
N GLY A 536 29.49 49.93 -1.34
CA GLY A 536 30.88 49.54 -1.57
C GLY A 536 31.57 50.30 -2.70
N ASN A 537 30.95 51.31 -3.30
CA ASN A 537 31.58 52.14 -4.32
C ASN A 537 32.69 52.99 -3.69
N HIS A 538 33.85 52.99 -4.33
CA HIS A 538 35.05 53.61 -3.79
C HIS A 538 35.48 54.83 -4.61
N LYS A 539 35.74 55.95 -3.93
CA LYS A 539 36.28 57.19 -4.49
C LYS A 539 37.47 57.63 -3.63
N TYR A 540 38.46 58.29 -4.23
CA TYR A 540 39.64 58.73 -3.48
C TYR A 540 40.18 60.09 -3.95
N ALA A 541 40.87 60.80 -3.06
CA ALA A 541 41.62 62.02 -3.35
C ALA A 541 43.02 61.92 -2.74
N ARG A 542 44.08 62.08 -3.55
CA ARG A 542 45.48 62.02 -3.11
C ARG A 542 46.19 63.34 -3.41
N TYR A 543 46.97 63.82 -2.44
CA TYR A 543 47.81 64.99 -2.54
C TYR A 543 49.26 64.61 -2.26
N SER A 544 50.15 64.96 -3.18
CA SER A 544 51.59 64.57 -3.10
C SER A 544 52.36 65.20 -1.95
N LEU A 545 51.74 66.16 -1.24
CA LEU A 545 52.30 66.81 -0.07
C LEU A 545 51.15 67.40 0.74
N PHE A 546 51.24 67.31 2.05
CA PHE A 546 50.32 67.96 2.96
C PHE A 546 51.09 68.44 4.19
N THR A 547 50.94 69.72 4.55
CA THR A 547 51.52 70.26 5.78
C THR A 547 50.51 71.08 6.58
N ILE A 548 50.56 70.91 7.89
CA ILE A 548 49.75 71.63 8.87
C ILE A 548 50.66 72.60 9.62
N GLY A 549 50.15 73.79 9.90
CA GLY A 549 50.82 74.79 10.74
C GLY A 549 51.06 74.30 12.16
N SER A 550 51.97 74.98 12.84
CA SER A 550 52.16 74.79 14.27
C SER A 550 50.91 75.22 15.05
N GLU A 551 50.86 74.90 16.34
CA GLU A 551 49.80 75.37 17.23
C GLU A 551 49.66 76.90 17.24
N LYS A 552 50.77 77.64 17.14
CA LYS A 552 50.76 79.11 17.02
C LYS A 552 50.09 79.60 15.73
N GLU A 553 50.12 78.76 14.70
CA GLU A 553 49.45 78.98 13.41
C GLU A 553 48.05 78.32 13.37
N GLN A 554 47.53 77.91 14.54
CA GLN A 554 46.23 77.29 14.73
C GLN A 554 45.99 76.08 13.83
N TYR A 555 47.03 75.28 13.60
CA TYR A 555 46.96 74.07 12.77
C TYR A 555 46.34 74.33 11.38
N ARG A 556 46.58 75.52 10.82
CA ARG A 556 46.15 75.90 9.48
C ARG A 556 46.66 74.90 8.44
N LEU A 557 45.85 74.58 7.44
CA LEU A 557 46.30 73.81 6.29
C LEU A 557 47.24 74.67 5.43
N LYS A 558 48.56 74.49 5.60
CA LYS A 558 49.58 75.37 5.00
C LYS A 558 49.84 75.06 3.55
N SER A 559 50.03 73.78 3.22
CA SER A 559 50.31 73.37 1.85
C SER A 559 49.57 72.09 1.47
N LEU A 560 49.14 72.07 0.22
CA LEU A 560 48.65 70.90 -0.50
C LEU A 560 49.48 70.79 -1.78
N GLY A 561 49.97 69.59 -2.06
CA GLY A 561 50.69 69.22 -3.27
C GLY A 561 49.76 68.97 -4.46
N ALA A 562 50.29 68.34 -5.50
CA ALA A 562 49.51 68.04 -6.70
C ALA A 562 48.38 67.04 -6.39
N TYR A 563 47.16 67.37 -6.79
CA TYR A 563 45.99 66.51 -6.63
C TYR A 563 45.93 65.41 -7.71
N ARG A 564 45.57 64.19 -7.29
CA ARG A 564 45.13 63.09 -8.15
C ARG A 564 44.02 62.31 -7.45
N GLY A 565 42.91 62.04 -8.13
CA GLY A 565 41.82 61.29 -7.51
C GLY A 565 40.59 61.15 -8.39
N THR A 566 39.63 60.38 -7.88
CA THR A 566 38.28 60.21 -8.44
C THR A 566 37.21 60.93 -7.61
N ALA A 567 37.54 61.36 -6.38
CA ALA A 567 36.75 62.28 -5.56
C ALA A 567 37.25 63.70 -5.81
N GLY A 568 36.39 64.64 -6.24
CA GLY A 568 36.81 65.99 -6.66
C GLY A 568 37.75 66.72 -5.68
N ASP A 569 38.57 67.62 -6.21
CA ASP A 569 39.58 68.40 -5.45
C ASP A 569 38.92 69.48 -4.57
N ALA A 570 38.36 69.06 -3.44
CA ALA A 570 37.65 69.92 -2.48
C ALA A 570 38.58 70.56 -1.43
N LEU A 571 39.70 69.91 -1.10
CA LEU A 571 40.61 70.43 -0.07
C LEU A 571 41.40 71.66 -0.53
N LYS A 572 41.55 71.89 -1.84
CA LYS A 572 42.18 73.13 -2.35
C LYS A 572 41.52 74.41 -1.82
N TYR A 573 40.20 74.38 -1.57
CA TYR A 573 39.45 75.54 -1.06
C TYR A 573 39.65 75.77 0.43
N HIS A 574 40.20 74.78 1.15
CA HIS A 574 40.48 74.86 2.58
C HIS A 574 41.95 75.22 2.86
N LYS A 575 42.78 75.34 1.81
CA LYS A 575 44.18 75.76 1.94
C LYS A 575 44.24 77.18 2.50
N GLY A 576 44.97 77.33 3.59
CA GLY A 576 45.13 78.60 4.29
C GLY A 576 44.07 78.88 5.35
N ILE A 577 43.04 78.03 5.48
CA ILE A 577 42.03 78.15 6.55
C ILE A 577 42.56 77.50 7.85
N MET A 578 42.30 78.16 8.98
CA MET A 578 42.67 77.69 10.31
C MET A 578 41.77 76.54 10.75
N PHE A 579 42.27 75.64 11.59
CA PHE A 579 41.45 74.52 12.07
C PHE A 579 40.42 75.04 13.08
N SER A 580 39.15 74.71 12.92
CA SER A 580 38.06 75.12 13.81
C SER A 580 37.50 73.93 14.58
N THR A 581 37.08 74.18 15.83
CA THR A 581 36.40 73.20 16.70
C THR A 581 35.18 73.82 17.33
N LYS A 582 34.33 72.99 17.96
CA LYS A 582 33.07 73.41 18.60
C LYS A 582 33.20 74.63 19.52
N ASP A 583 34.30 74.68 20.26
CA ASP A 583 34.63 75.68 21.29
C ASP A 583 35.66 76.72 20.81
N ARG A 584 36.09 76.64 19.55
CA ARG A 584 37.06 77.54 18.94
C ARG A 584 36.78 77.72 17.45
N ASP A 585 35.85 78.64 17.18
CA ASP A 585 35.48 79.05 15.83
C ASP A 585 36.59 79.93 15.23
N ASN A 586 37.30 79.39 14.24
CA ASN A 586 38.32 80.12 13.49
C ASN A 586 37.89 80.34 12.03
N ASP A 587 36.58 80.31 11.76
CA ASP A 587 35.99 80.51 10.45
C ASP A 587 35.97 82.02 10.13
N GLU A 588 36.65 82.45 9.06
CA GLU A 588 36.58 83.85 8.63
C GLU A 588 35.19 84.12 8.01
N VAL A 589 34.35 84.90 8.70
CA VAL A 589 33.05 85.37 8.23
C VAL A 589 33.23 86.27 7.01
N TYR A 590 32.87 85.77 5.83
CA TYR A 590 32.55 86.61 4.66
C TYR A 590 31.17 86.26 4.13
N GLY A 591 30.19 87.11 4.45
CA GLY A 591 28.97 87.33 3.66
C GLY A 591 27.96 86.17 3.66
N GLU A 592 26.70 86.50 3.90
CA GLU A 592 25.56 85.59 3.75
C GLU A 592 25.66 84.84 2.40
N ASP A 593 25.47 83.52 2.46
CA ASP A 593 25.79 82.47 1.45
C ASP A 593 27.14 81.75 1.62
N ALA A 594 27.91 82.06 2.67
CA ALA A 594 28.97 81.18 3.15
C ALA A 594 28.37 79.86 3.68
N ILE A 595 28.72 78.74 3.05
CA ILE A 595 28.50 77.40 3.62
C ILE A 595 29.41 77.30 4.84
N CYS A 596 28.88 77.69 6.01
CA CYS A 596 29.57 77.60 7.29
C CYS A 596 29.91 76.14 7.61
N GLY A 597 31.05 75.97 8.27
CA GLY A 597 31.82 74.74 8.37
C GLY A 597 31.05 73.55 8.92
N SER A 598 31.27 72.42 8.26
CA SER A 598 31.35 71.05 8.80
C SER A 598 31.49 70.13 7.60
N LEU A 599 32.40 69.15 7.64
CA LEU A 599 32.25 67.95 6.81
C LEU A 599 31.13 67.09 7.45
N LEU A 600 29.92 67.63 7.49
CA LEU A 600 28.67 66.99 7.87
C LEU A 600 27.72 67.20 6.68
N LEU A 601 27.49 66.14 5.92
CA LEU A 601 26.43 66.07 4.92
C LEU A 601 25.42 65.01 5.40
N GLU A 602 24.30 65.49 5.94
CA GLU A 602 23.00 64.80 6.01
C GLU A 602 22.18 65.41 4.85
N THR A 603 21.69 64.74 3.80
CA THR A 603 20.85 63.53 3.65
C THR A 603 20.72 63.20 2.13
N PRO A 604 20.05 62.13 1.64
CA PRO A 604 19.92 60.75 2.12
C PRO A 604 20.48 59.77 1.05
N ALA A 605 21.80 59.62 0.99
CA ALA A 605 22.47 58.45 0.41
C ALA A 605 23.89 58.47 0.95
N GLN A 606 23.99 58.01 2.19
CA GLN A 606 25.14 58.10 3.09
C GLN A 606 26.43 57.58 2.39
N TRP A 607 27.56 58.29 2.57
CA TRP A 607 28.91 57.83 2.24
C TRP A 607 29.73 57.82 3.54
N CYS A 608 30.55 56.79 3.78
CA CYS A 608 31.51 56.77 4.88
C CYS A 608 32.81 57.47 4.43
N PHE A 609 33.25 58.47 5.21
CA PHE A 609 34.50 59.20 4.95
C PHE A 609 35.65 58.60 5.78
N MET A 610 36.74 58.21 5.12
CA MET A 610 38.04 57.85 5.71
C MET A 610 39.05 58.96 5.41
N LEU A 611 39.77 59.46 6.42
CA LEU A 611 40.78 60.51 6.27
C LEU A 611 42.18 60.03 6.67
#